data_AF-S4MEK4-F1
#
_entry.id   AF-S4MEK4-F1
#
_cell.length_a   1.000
_cell.length_b   1.000
_cell.length_c   1.000
_cell.angle_alpha   90.00
_cell.angle_beta   90.00
_cell.angle_gamma   90.00
#
_symmetry.space_group_name_H-M   'P 1'
#
loop_
_entity.id
_entity.type
_entity.pdbx_description
1 polymer ?
#
loop_
_entity_poly.entity_id
_entity_poly.type
_entity_poly.pdbx_seq_one_letter_code
_entity_poly.pdbx_strand_id
1 'polypeptide(L)'
;MVEDTIAARRVAAGLWPGLLDADTACVYVVESDPAVRDRIAEECLDSTREDALVVRCPAMDGHVIVVSPRATTGETLRSLVGRHPDIFLGGSVRQSLARTATAYGQAVSALAVAHFRPDKTAVYAERTHPERLMDPEELRGWTARVLRPLDTLPHHTRAELLATTRLGLEFTAVNAAKVLGVSRNTVRARMERVEALLGTDFADLTVRAVVHLALNTQIGLPDAQYPDDTGSPTLRLSDLLSGPAVRTWARDLLGRLDADARNPRRTLRTWITAGGNAERAAQILGMHPQTVREHVRSAEPVLERQLLAAGTDLYEVVLAHLAVGDLDPPVLRRPD
;
A
#
# COMPACT_ATOMS: atom_id res chain seq x y z
N MET A 1 22.98 -8.96 -3.77
CA MET A 1 22.14 -8.12 -2.87
C MET A 1 22.73 -7.95 -1.45
N VAL A 2 23.38 -8.96 -0.85
CA VAL A 2 23.99 -8.82 0.50
C VAL A 2 25.25 -7.94 0.52
N GLU A 3 26.05 -7.94 -0.55
CA GLU A 3 27.26 -7.11 -0.65
C GLU A 3 26.94 -5.60 -0.77
N ASP A 4 25.90 -5.25 -1.54
CA ASP A 4 25.45 -3.85 -1.70
C ASP A 4 24.91 -3.25 -0.39
N THR A 5 24.25 -4.05 0.44
CA THR A 5 23.70 -3.58 1.73
C THR A 5 24.81 -3.33 2.76
N ILE A 6 25.87 -4.15 2.77
CA ILE A 6 27.04 -3.94 3.64
C ILE A 6 27.84 -2.72 3.18
N ALA A 7 28.01 -2.53 1.87
CA ALA A 7 28.66 -1.35 1.31
C ALA A 7 27.86 -0.06 1.60
N ALA A 8 26.54 -0.08 1.37
CA ALA A 8 25.65 1.04 1.68
C ALA A 8 25.66 1.38 3.18
N ARG A 9 25.61 0.37 4.06
CA ARG A 9 25.69 0.57 5.51
C ARG A 9 27.02 1.18 5.95
N ARG A 10 28.14 0.76 5.35
CA ARG A 10 29.48 1.33 5.63
C ARG A 10 29.61 2.78 5.18
N VAL A 11 29.02 3.14 4.03
CA VAL A 11 28.97 4.53 3.55
C VAL A 11 28.03 5.39 4.40
N ALA A 12 26.87 4.85 4.80
CA ALA A 12 25.89 5.56 5.62
C ALA A 12 26.33 5.75 7.09
N ALA A 13 27.21 4.89 7.62
CA ALA A 13 27.72 4.96 9.00
C ALA A 13 28.38 6.30 9.35
N GLY A 14 29.02 6.97 8.38
CA GLY A 14 29.61 8.29 8.57
C GLY A 14 28.62 9.46 8.48
N LEU A 15 27.39 9.22 8.00
CA LEU A 15 26.40 10.26 7.74
C LEU A 15 25.29 10.33 8.80
N TRP A 16 24.99 9.21 9.47
CA TRP A 16 23.95 9.13 10.51
C TRP A 16 24.33 8.18 11.66
N PRO A 17 25.37 8.51 12.46
CA PRO A 17 25.88 7.62 13.51
C PRO A 17 24.78 7.22 14.51
N GLY A 18 23.97 8.18 14.99
CA GLY A 18 22.90 7.91 15.96
C GLY A 18 21.75 7.02 15.47
N LEU A 19 21.53 6.91 14.15
CA LEU A 19 20.50 6.04 13.57
C LEU A 19 21.00 4.61 13.39
N LEU A 20 22.26 4.42 13.02
CA LEU A 20 22.83 3.11 12.69
C LEU A 20 23.31 2.32 13.91
N ASP A 21 23.44 2.99 15.05
CA ASP A 21 23.72 2.39 16.36
C ASP A 21 22.45 1.89 17.08
N ALA A 22 21.26 2.22 16.58
CA ALA A 22 19.99 1.83 17.18
C ALA A 22 19.40 0.59 16.50
N ASP A 23 18.82 -0.34 17.27
CA ASP A 23 18.17 -1.53 16.70
C ASP A 23 16.75 -1.25 16.16
N THR A 24 16.15 -0.14 16.59
CA THR A 24 14.76 0.20 16.30
C THR A 24 14.59 1.67 15.94
N ALA A 25 13.65 1.95 15.04
CA ALA A 25 13.27 3.30 14.65
C ALA A 25 11.75 3.41 14.41
N CYS A 26 11.26 4.64 14.50
CA CYS A 26 9.98 5.03 13.93
C CYS A 26 10.23 5.68 12.56
N VAL A 27 9.27 5.53 11.66
CA VAL A 27 9.23 6.25 10.39
C VAL A 27 8.06 7.22 10.44
N TYR A 28 8.30 8.43 9.99
CA TYR A 28 7.30 9.46 9.84
C TYR A 28 7.28 9.94 8.38
N VAL A 29 6.10 10.26 7.88
CA VAL A 29 5.92 10.90 6.58
C VAL A 29 5.23 12.23 6.83
N VAL A 30 5.91 13.31 6.48
CA VAL A 30 5.36 14.66 6.44
C VAL A 30 4.92 14.93 5.00
N GLU A 31 3.66 15.26 4.81
CA GLU A 31 3.12 15.67 3.52
C GLU A 31 2.88 17.18 3.50
N SER A 32 3.32 17.83 2.43
CA SER A 32 3.11 19.24 2.16
C SER A 32 2.80 19.46 0.69
N ASP A 33 2.43 20.70 0.33
CA ASP A 33 2.47 21.12 -1.07
C ASP A 33 3.88 20.91 -1.67
N PRO A 34 4.01 20.42 -2.92
CA PRO A 34 5.31 20.18 -3.55
C PRO A 34 6.21 21.43 -3.59
N ALA A 35 5.63 22.62 -3.72
CA ALA A 35 6.39 23.88 -3.80
C ALA A 35 7.12 24.21 -2.49
N VAL A 36 6.70 23.64 -1.37
CA VAL A 36 7.30 23.91 -0.04
C VAL A 36 8.05 22.72 0.54
N ARG A 37 8.04 21.56 -0.13
CA ARG A 37 8.66 20.32 0.35
C ARG A 37 10.11 20.52 0.79
N ASP A 38 10.90 21.24 -0.01
CA ASP A 38 12.34 21.36 0.26
C ASP A 38 12.61 22.15 1.55
N ARG A 39 11.84 23.21 1.80
CA ARG A 39 11.86 23.95 3.07
C ARG A 39 11.40 23.07 4.23
N ILE A 40 10.34 22.28 4.05
CA ILE A 40 9.87 21.36 5.10
C ILE A 40 10.92 20.29 5.41
N ALA A 41 11.66 19.80 4.42
CA ALA A 41 12.75 18.86 4.62
C ALA A 41 13.90 19.48 5.44
N GLU A 42 14.25 20.74 5.18
CA GLU A 42 15.23 21.49 5.96
C GLU A 42 14.75 21.69 7.41
N GLU A 43 13.50 22.12 7.62
CA GLU A 43 12.93 22.27 8.97
C GLU A 43 12.87 20.94 9.73
N CYS A 44 12.62 19.82 9.04
CA CYS A 44 12.68 18.48 9.64
C CYS A 44 14.10 18.13 10.07
N LEU A 45 15.10 18.37 9.23
CA LEU A 45 16.52 18.16 9.55
C LEU A 45 16.93 18.96 10.79
N ASP A 46 16.64 20.26 10.80
CA ASP A 46 16.99 21.16 11.89
C ASP A 46 16.32 20.75 13.21
N SER A 47 15.07 20.31 13.13
CA SER A 47 14.29 19.91 14.31
C SER A 47 14.68 18.54 14.85
N THR A 48 15.17 17.63 14.01
CA THR A 48 15.47 16.24 14.40
C THR A 48 16.96 15.95 14.70
N ARG A 49 17.86 16.87 14.33
CA ARG A 49 19.32 16.80 14.51
C ARG A 49 19.94 15.58 13.80
N GLU A 50 21.23 15.29 14.05
CA GLU A 50 22.03 14.25 13.36
C GLU A 50 21.57 12.79 13.59
N ASP A 51 20.50 12.59 14.36
CA ASP A 51 20.03 11.27 14.78
C ASP A 51 18.83 10.77 13.97
N ALA A 52 18.38 11.54 12.98
CA ALA A 52 17.33 11.13 12.06
C ALA A 52 17.81 11.22 10.61
N LEU A 53 17.40 10.23 9.83
CA LEU A 53 17.51 10.29 8.38
C LEU A 53 16.29 11.01 7.84
N VAL A 54 16.50 12.17 7.21
CA VAL A 54 15.45 12.93 6.53
C VAL A 54 15.70 12.87 5.04
N VAL A 55 14.77 12.28 4.29
CA VAL A 55 14.87 12.12 2.84
C VAL A 55 13.60 12.56 2.15
N ARG A 56 13.75 13.13 0.95
CA ARG A 56 12.61 13.46 0.08
C ARG A 56 12.10 12.17 -0.54
N CYS A 57 10.79 11.97 -0.57
CA CYS A 57 10.22 10.80 -1.22
C CYS A 57 10.41 10.92 -2.75
N PRO A 58 11.02 9.92 -3.41
CA PRO A 58 11.16 9.96 -4.88
C PRO A 58 9.82 9.72 -5.58
N ALA A 59 8.87 9.04 -4.93
CA ALA A 59 7.58 8.69 -5.52
C ALA A 59 6.53 9.80 -5.40
N MET A 60 6.59 10.57 -4.31
CA MET A 60 5.55 11.52 -3.92
C MET A 60 6.18 12.90 -3.74
N ASP A 61 5.84 13.83 -4.64
CA ASP A 61 6.51 15.13 -4.76
C ASP A 61 6.29 16.05 -3.55
N GLY A 62 5.29 15.76 -2.71
CA GLY A 62 5.01 16.48 -1.46
C GLY A 62 5.49 15.78 -0.18
N HIS A 63 6.11 14.59 -0.27
CA HIS A 63 6.45 13.80 0.93
C HIS A 63 7.91 13.97 1.36
N VAL A 64 8.10 14.13 2.67
CA VAL A 64 9.38 14.02 3.37
C VAL A 64 9.30 12.84 4.33
N ILE A 65 10.24 11.90 4.20
CA ILE A 65 10.35 10.70 5.04
C ILE A 65 11.39 10.96 6.11
N VAL A 66 11.01 10.79 7.37
CA VAL A 66 11.89 10.93 8.54
C VAL A 66 12.00 9.58 9.24
N VAL A 67 13.19 9.01 9.30
CA VAL A 67 13.48 7.78 10.06
C VAL A 67 14.27 8.16 11.29
N SER A 68 13.76 7.85 12.48
CA SER A 68 14.40 8.25 13.72
C SER A 68 14.26 7.20 14.83
N PRO A 69 15.33 6.91 15.58
CA PRO A 69 15.29 6.02 16.73
C PRO A 69 14.72 6.70 17.99
N ARG A 70 14.61 8.04 17.99
CA ARG A 70 14.18 8.81 19.15
C ARG A 70 12.66 8.80 19.32
N ALA A 71 12.23 8.60 20.57
CA ALA A 71 10.81 8.67 20.93
C ALA A 71 10.24 10.09 20.78
N THR A 72 11.06 11.12 21.02
CA THR A 72 10.64 12.53 20.99
C THR A 72 10.43 13.08 19.58
N THR A 73 10.94 12.41 18.53
CA THR A 73 10.81 12.88 17.14
C THR A 73 9.35 13.09 16.72
N GLY A 74 8.44 12.22 17.18
CA GLY A 74 7.01 12.39 16.89
C GLY A 74 6.39 13.62 17.55
N GLU A 75 6.85 14.04 18.73
CA GLU A 75 6.42 15.29 19.38
C GLU A 75 6.95 16.51 18.62
N THR A 76 8.23 16.48 18.26
CA THR A 76 8.88 17.54 17.49
C THR A 76 8.20 17.78 16.15
N LEU A 77 7.93 16.70 15.39
CA LEU A 77 7.24 16.80 14.10
C LEU A 77 5.78 17.24 14.26
N ARG A 78 5.07 16.84 15.32
CA ARG A 78 3.74 17.38 15.62
C ARG A 78 3.77 18.89 15.88
N SER A 79 4.80 19.39 16.56
CA SER A 79 4.98 20.83 16.74
C SER A 79 5.26 21.55 15.42
N LEU A 80 5.94 20.91 14.46
CA LEU A 80 6.12 21.42 13.10
C LEU A 80 4.77 21.55 12.37
N VAL A 81 3.89 20.55 12.46
CA VAL A 81 2.51 20.60 11.92
C VAL A 81 1.72 21.76 12.52
N GLY A 82 1.84 21.99 13.83
CA GLY A 82 1.18 23.13 14.48
C GLY A 82 1.60 24.51 13.94
N ARG A 83 2.80 24.62 13.33
CA ARG A 83 3.30 25.86 12.72
C ARG A 83 2.90 26.02 11.25
N HIS A 84 2.55 24.93 10.58
CA HIS A 84 2.22 24.92 9.15
C HIS A 84 0.83 24.29 8.97
N PRO A 85 -0.23 25.08 8.78
CA PRO A 85 -1.57 24.54 8.69
C PRO A 85 -1.74 23.60 7.48
N ASP A 86 -0.93 23.73 6.43
CA ASP A 86 -1.11 22.98 5.18
C ASP A 86 -0.27 21.69 5.11
N ILE A 87 0.23 21.20 6.25
CA ILE A 87 0.98 19.94 6.31
C ILE A 87 0.27 18.87 7.14
N PHE A 88 0.55 17.62 6.80
CA PHE A 88 0.01 16.44 7.47
C PHE A 88 1.14 15.53 7.92
N LEU A 89 0.91 14.79 9.01
CA LEU A 89 1.92 13.91 9.59
C LEU A 89 1.34 12.52 9.86
N GLY A 90 1.92 11.52 9.21
CA GLY A 90 1.74 10.12 9.55
C GLY A 90 2.97 9.57 10.25
N GLY A 91 2.81 8.82 11.35
CA GLY A 91 3.89 8.14 12.04
C GLY A 91 3.63 6.64 12.17
N SER A 92 4.66 5.82 12.15
CA SER A 92 4.56 4.40 12.47
C SER A 92 4.76 4.12 13.96
N VAL A 93 4.44 2.89 14.37
CA VAL A 93 4.93 2.37 15.64
C VAL A 93 6.42 2.05 15.51
N ARG A 94 7.09 1.88 16.66
CA ARG A 94 8.49 1.50 16.69
C ARG A 94 8.68 0.13 16.03
N GLN A 95 9.60 0.06 15.07
CA GLN A 95 9.96 -1.15 14.34
C GLN A 95 11.46 -1.40 14.41
N SER A 96 11.89 -2.65 14.22
CA SER A 96 13.30 -2.94 13.93
C SER A 96 13.74 -2.19 12.67
N LEU A 97 15.00 -1.75 12.61
CA LEU A 97 15.55 -1.13 11.40
C LEU A 97 15.38 -2.01 10.15
N ALA A 98 15.47 -3.33 10.29
CA ALA A 98 15.24 -4.29 9.19
C ALA A 98 13.81 -4.26 8.64
N ARG A 99 12.86 -3.69 9.39
CA ARG A 99 11.44 -3.56 9.03
C ARG A 99 11.03 -2.12 8.71
N THR A 100 11.97 -1.27 8.32
CA THR A 100 11.69 0.13 7.94
C THR A 100 10.73 0.24 6.75
N ALA A 101 10.72 -0.74 5.83
CA ALA A 101 9.71 -0.79 4.77
C ALA A 101 8.28 -0.95 5.32
N THR A 102 8.08 -1.84 6.30
CA THR A 102 6.82 -1.98 7.03
C THR A 102 6.48 -0.69 7.78
N ALA A 103 7.46 -0.10 8.45
CA ALA A 103 7.29 1.17 9.17
C ALA A 103 6.89 2.32 8.22
N TYR A 104 7.45 2.38 7.01
CA TYR A 104 7.03 3.34 5.99
C TYR A 104 5.58 3.13 5.58
N GLY A 105 5.17 1.87 5.31
CA GLY A 105 3.77 1.55 5.02
C GLY A 105 2.82 1.98 6.15
N GLN A 106 3.19 1.74 7.41
CA GLN A 106 2.45 2.20 8.59
C GLN A 106 2.33 3.73 8.65
N ALA A 107 3.41 4.45 8.35
CA ALA A 107 3.41 5.91 8.35
C ALA A 107 2.53 6.47 7.22
N VAL A 108 2.53 5.87 6.03
CA VAL A 108 1.63 6.25 4.93
C VAL A 108 0.17 5.96 5.27
N SER A 109 -0.14 4.81 5.86
CA SER A 109 -1.50 4.52 6.33
C SER A 109 -1.96 5.48 7.43
N ALA A 110 -1.06 5.86 8.34
CA ALA A 110 -1.37 6.86 9.35
C ALA A 110 -1.58 8.25 8.71
N LEU A 111 -0.76 8.62 7.73
CA LEU A 111 -0.92 9.86 6.98
C LEU A 111 -2.28 9.94 6.29
N ALA A 112 -2.76 8.83 5.72
CA ALA A 112 -4.11 8.74 5.17
C ALA A 112 -5.20 9.08 6.20
N VAL A 113 -5.06 8.61 7.45
CA VAL A 113 -5.96 8.98 8.56
C VAL A 113 -5.77 10.45 8.96
N ALA A 114 -4.53 10.94 8.96
CA ALA A 114 -4.19 12.31 9.35
C ALA A 114 -4.90 13.36 8.49
N HIS A 115 -5.12 13.09 7.20
CA HIS A 115 -5.90 13.94 6.28
C HIS A 115 -7.33 14.21 6.75
N PHE A 116 -7.90 13.34 7.59
CA PHE A 116 -9.27 13.45 8.09
C PHE A 116 -9.34 13.92 9.56
N ARG A 117 -8.20 14.17 10.20
CA ARG A 117 -8.16 14.61 11.59
C ARG A 117 -7.96 16.12 11.74
N PRO A 118 -8.61 16.77 12.72
CA PRO A 118 -8.44 18.21 12.95
C PRO A 118 -7.00 18.63 13.28
N ASP A 119 -6.26 17.78 14.00
CA ASP A 119 -4.86 18.01 14.36
C ASP A 119 -3.88 17.65 13.23
N LYS A 120 -4.38 17.10 12.11
CA LYS A 120 -3.61 16.73 10.91
C LYS A 120 -2.47 15.75 11.18
N THR A 121 -2.57 15.03 12.29
CA THR A 121 -1.56 14.05 12.71
C THR A 121 -2.19 12.72 13.07
N ALA A 122 -1.50 11.65 12.72
CA ALA A 122 -1.84 10.32 13.20
C ALA A 122 -0.57 9.51 13.40
N VAL A 123 -0.55 8.76 14.48
CA VAL A 123 0.35 7.62 14.63
C VAL A 123 -0.46 6.38 14.29
N TYR A 124 0.18 5.44 13.60
CA TYR A 124 -0.39 4.14 13.28
C TYR A 124 -0.85 3.48 14.59
N ALA A 125 -2.16 3.47 14.81
CA ALA A 125 -2.79 2.43 15.62
C ALA A 125 -2.85 1.18 14.75
N GLU A 126 -2.78 -0.02 15.33
CA GLU A 126 -2.90 -1.28 14.58
C GLU A 126 -4.20 -1.31 13.78
N ARG A 127 -4.10 -0.84 12.54
CA ARG A 127 -5.13 -0.99 11.53
C ARG A 127 -5.14 -2.46 11.20
N THR A 128 -6.32 -3.07 11.32
CA THR A 128 -6.49 -4.46 10.97
C THR A 128 -6.40 -4.58 9.45
N HIS A 129 -5.28 -5.09 8.96
CA HIS A 129 -5.08 -5.39 7.54
C HIS A 129 -5.61 -6.80 7.23
N PRO A 130 -6.27 -6.99 6.08
CA PRO A 130 -6.99 -8.23 5.77
C PRO A 130 -6.08 -9.46 5.76
N GLU A 131 -4.84 -9.35 5.30
CA GLU A 131 -3.87 -10.46 5.25
C GLU A 131 -3.53 -11.03 6.62
N ARG A 132 -3.64 -10.22 7.70
CA ARG A 132 -3.39 -10.68 9.08
C ARG A 132 -4.58 -11.42 9.69
N LEU A 133 -5.74 -11.35 9.04
CA LEU A 133 -6.97 -12.03 9.46
C LEU A 133 -7.17 -13.37 8.74
N MET A 134 -6.33 -13.66 7.73
CA MET A 134 -6.35 -14.91 6.98
C MET A 134 -5.45 -15.95 7.66
N ASP A 135 -5.70 -17.23 7.40
CA ASP A 135 -4.77 -18.28 7.82
C ASP A 135 -3.42 -18.10 7.10
N PRO A 136 -2.30 -17.97 7.83
CA PRO A 136 -1.01 -17.70 7.21
C PRO A 136 -0.50 -18.84 6.32
N GLU A 137 -0.82 -20.10 6.58
CA GLU A 137 -0.40 -21.22 5.73
C GLU A 137 -1.21 -21.28 4.45
N GLU A 138 -2.53 -21.11 4.55
CA GLU A 138 -3.41 -21.05 3.38
C GLU A 138 -3.06 -19.86 2.48
N LEU A 139 -2.84 -18.67 3.06
CA LEU A 139 -2.47 -17.47 2.31
C LEU A 139 -1.14 -17.65 1.58
N ARG A 140 -0.15 -18.30 2.21
CA ARG A 140 1.14 -18.62 1.59
C ARG A 140 0.99 -19.62 0.45
N GLY A 141 0.26 -20.72 0.65
CA GLY A 141 0.02 -21.72 -0.39
C GLY A 141 -0.76 -21.16 -1.58
N TRP A 142 -1.75 -20.32 -1.32
CA TRP A 142 -2.47 -19.60 -2.37
C TRP A 142 -1.58 -18.62 -3.13
N THR A 143 -0.75 -17.83 -2.42
CA THR A 143 0.19 -16.87 -3.03
C THR A 143 1.17 -17.57 -3.96
N ALA A 144 1.76 -18.68 -3.50
CA ALA A 144 2.66 -19.50 -4.30
C ALA A 144 2.02 -19.93 -5.62
N ARG A 145 0.76 -20.38 -5.56
CA ARG A 145 0.01 -20.83 -6.72
C ARG A 145 -0.31 -19.71 -7.70
N VAL A 146 -0.73 -18.54 -7.20
CA VAL A 146 -1.03 -17.37 -8.02
C VAL A 146 0.21 -16.89 -8.76
N LEU A 147 1.37 -16.87 -8.10
CA LEU A 147 2.62 -16.37 -8.70
C LEU A 147 3.41 -17.44 -9.47
N ARG A 148 3.00 -18.72 -9.39
CA ARG A 148 3.64 -19.86 -10.07
C ARG A 148 3.94 -19.64 -11.55
N PRO A 149 3.07 -18.99 -12.37
CA PRO A 149 3.39 -18.76 -13.78
C PRO A 149 4.70 -17.99 -14.01
N LEU A 150 5.11 -17.15 -13.04
CA LEU A 150 6.35 -16.38 -13.11
C LEU A 150 7.60 -17.21 -12.75
N ASP A 151 7.45 -18.41 -12.19
CA ASP A 151 8.57 -19.27 -11.78
C ASP A 151 9.31 -19.88 -12.97
N THR A 152 8.74 -19.81 -14.17
CA THR A 152 9.39 -20.19 -15.44
C THR A 152 10.48 -19.20 -15.87
N LEU A 153 10.52 -18.01 -15.27
CA LEU A 153 11.45 -16.95 -15.63
C LEU A 153 12.80 -17.11 -14.91
N PRO A 154 13.90 -16.62 -15.51
CA PRO A 154 15.16 -16.47 -14.79
C PRO A 154 14.98 -15.65 -13.51
N HIS A 155 15.67 -16.06 -12.42
CA HIS A 155 15.51 -15.47 -11.08
C HIS A 155 15.59 -13.93 -11.06
N HIS A 156 16.56 -13.33 -11.75
CA HIS A 156 16.71 -11.87 -11.83
C HIS A 156 15.52 -11.19 -12.52
N THR A 157 15.04 -11.76 -13.64
CA THR A 157 13.87 -11.27 -14.36
C THR A 157 12.61 -11.38 -13.51
N ARG A 158 12.43 -12.50 -12.81
CA ARG A 158 11.31 -12.71 -11.88
C ARG A 158 11.32 -11.65 -10.79
N ALA A 159 12.44 -11.48 -10.09
CA ALA A 159 12.60 -10.48 -9.03
C ALA A 159 12.29 -9.06 -9.54
N GLU A 160 12.79 -8.70 -10.72
CA GLU A 160 12.54 -7.40 -11.33
C GLU A 160 11.05 -7.16 -11.66
N LEU A 161 10.38 -8.15 -12.24
CA LEU A 161 8.96 -8.05 -12.59
C LEU A 161 8.08 -7.98 -11.34
N LEU A 162 8.36 -8.77 -10.31
CA LEU A 162 7.63 -8.72 -9.04
C LEU A 162 7.81 -7.37 -8.36
N ALA A 163 9.05 -6.86 -8.26
CA ALA A 163 9.33 -5.57 -7.66
C ALA A 163 8.66 -4.42 -8.42
N THR A 164 8.74 -4.45 -9.76
CA THR A 164 8.14 -3.41 -10.61
C THR A 164 6.62 -3.44 -10.51
N THR A 165 5.99 -4.62 -10.60
CA THR A 165 4.54 -4.75 -10.59
C THR A 165 3.97 -4.35 -9.24
N ARG A 166 4.62 -4.73 -8.14
CA ARG A 166 4.21 -4.29 -6.80
C ARG A 166 4.20 -2.77 -6.68
N LEU A 167 5.28 -2.10 -7.08
CA LEU A 167 5.35 -0.64 -7.07
C LEU A 167 4.36 0.00 -8.03
N GLY A 168 4.13 -0.59 -9.21
CA GLY A 168 3.16 -0.10 -10.18
C GLY A 168 1.70 -0.34 -9.79
N LEU A 169 1.42 -1.28 -8.89
CA LEU A 169 0.11 -1.43 -8.25
C LEU A 169 -0.06 -0.47 -7.08
N GLU A 170 1.01 -0.18 -6.35
CA GLU A 170 0.99 0.77 -5.23
C GLU A 170 0.93 2.24 -5.68
N PHE A 171 1.62 2.56 -6.77
CA PHE A 171 1.79 3.91 -7.30
C PHE A 171 1.39 3.99 -8.78
N THR A 172 1.30 5.20 -9.32
CA THR A 172 1.21 5.35 -10.78
C THR A 172 2.50 4.85 -11.46
N ALA A 173 2.42 4.43 -12.73
CA ALA A 173 3.60 4.03 -13.49
C ALA A 173 4.69 5.12 -13.55
N VAL A 174 4.31 6.40 -13.45
CA VAL A 174 5.26 7.52 -13.37
C VAL A 174 5.99 7.53 -12.02
N ASN A 175 5.27 7.40 -10.91
CA ASN A 175 5.86 7.43 -9.58
C ASN A 175 6.68 6.17 -9.29
N ALA A 176 6.20 5.00 -9.72
CA ALA A 176 6.97 3.75 -9.68
C ALA A 176 8.28 3.85 -10.48
N ALA A 177 8.24 4.50 -11.65
CA ALA A 177 9.43 4.75 -12.47
C ALA A 177 10.47 5.63 -11.75
N LYS A 178 10.03 6.68 -11.06
CA LYS A 178 10.91 7.53 -10.22
C LYS A 178 11.61 6.69 -9.13
N VAL A 179 10.88 5.81 -8.44
CA VAL A 179 11.44 4.93 -7.39
C VAL A 179 12.44 3.94 -7.96
N LEU A 180 12.15 3.35 -9.12
CA LEU A 180 12.96 2.32 -9.75
C LEU A 180 14.14 2.86 -10.56
N GLY A 181 14.20 4.16 -10.81
CA GLY A 181 15.21 4.76 -11.70
C GLY A 181 15.07 4.34 -13.16
N VAL A 182 13.84 4.03 -13.62
CA VAL A 182 13.53 3.61 -15.00
C VAL A 182 12.50 4.52 -15.65
N SER A 183 12.13 4.28 -16.91
CA SER A 183 11.07 5.05 -17.57
C SER A 183 9.66 4.54 -17.20
N ARG A 184 8.65 5.41 -17.26
CA ARG A 184 7.23 5.01 -17.10
C ARG A 184 6.78 3.93 -18.08
N ASN A 185 7.36 3.92 -19.28
CA ASN A 185 7.04 2.94 -20.32
C ASN A 185 7.62 1.57 -19.95
N THR A 186 8.81 1.54 -19.35
CA THR A 186 9.43 0.32 -18.81
C THR A 186 8.56 -0.29 -17.72
N VAL A 187 8.01 0.53 -16.82
CA VAL A 187 7.09 0.05 -15.79
C VAL A 187 5.84 -0.56 -16.42
N ARG A 188 5.20 0.13 -17.37
CA ARG A 188 4.02 -0.39 -18.09
C ARG A 188 4.31 -1.71 -18.81
N ALA A 189 5.38 -1.78 -19.59
CA ALA A 189 5.74 -3.00 -20.32
C ALA A 189 6.02 -4.18 -19.38
N ARG A 190 6.59 -3.93 -18.20
CA ARG A 190 6.80 -4.98 -17.17
C ARG A 190 5.49 -5.41 -16.52
N MET A 191 4.58 -4.48 -16.23
CA MET A 191 3.24 -4.81 -15.72
C MET A 191 2.44 -5.62 -16.75
N GLU A 192 2.41 -5.18 -18.01
CA GLU A 192 1.77 -5.88 -19.14
C GLU A 192 2.32 -7.30 -19.32
N ARG A 193 3.63 -7.47 -19.12
CA ARG A 193 4.25 -8.81 -19.14
C ARG A 193 3.75 -9.68 -17.99
N VAL A 194 3.57 -9.13 -16.79
CA VAL A 194 3.01 -9.89 -15.66
C VAL A 194 1.54 -10.20 -15.87
N GLU A 195 0.75 -9.27 -16.42
CA GLU A 195 -0.65 -9.51 -16.81
C GLU A 195 -0.76 -10.69 -17.77
N ALA A 196 0.08 -10.70 -18.82
CA ALA A 196 0.10 -11.77 -19.80
C ALA A 196 0.49 -13.13 -19.20
N LEU A 197 1.49 -13.16 -18.30
CA LEU A 197 1.94 -14.39 -17.63
C LEU A 197 0.91 -14.93 -16.64
N LEU A 198 0.21 -14.05 -15.93
CA LEU A 198 -0.87 -14.42 -15.01
C LEU A 198 -2.21 -14.70 -15.74
N GLY A 199 -2.29 -14.39 -17.03
CA GLY A 199 -3.51 -14.50 -17.82
C GLY A 199 -4.65 -13.65 -17.27
N THR A 200 -4.33 -12.40 -16.89
CA THR A 200 -5.25 -11.48 -16.20
C THR A 200 -5.23 -10.08 -16.81
N ASP A 201 -6.05 -9.16 -16.28
CA ASP A 201 -6.19 -7.78 -16.76
C ASP A 201 -6.19 -6.79 -15.58
N PHE A 202 -5.17 -5.94 -15.49
CA PHE A 202 -5.05 -4.89 -14.47
C PHE A 202 -5.95 -3.67 -14.75
N ALA A 203 -6.74 -3.65 -15.83
CA ALA A 203 -7.88 -2.74 -15.89
C ALA A 203 -8.95 -3.09 -14.83
N ASP A 204 -8.99 -4.34 -14.36
CA ASP A 204 -9.89 -4.79 -13.29
C ASP A 204 -9.26 -4.52 -11.90
N LEU A 205 -9.97 -3.76 -11.07
CA LEU A 205 -9.54 -3.44 -9.71
C LEU A 205 -9.56 -4.65 -8.77
N THR A 206 -10.43 -5.64 -9.02
CA THR A 206 -10.44 -6.89 -8.26
C THR A 206 -9.18 -7.70 -8.53
N VAL A 207 -8.77 -7.80 -9.80
CA VAL A 207 -7.48 -8.40 -10.19
C VAL A 207 -6.33 -7.69 -9.51
N ARG A 208 -6.26 -6.36 -9.60
CA ARG A 208 -5.18 -5.57 -9.00
C ARG A 208 -5.08 -5.78 -7.49
N ALA A 209 -6.20 -5.77 -6.78
CA ALA A 209 -6.22 -5.98 -5.33
C ALA A 209 -5.71 -7.38 -4.95
N VAL A 210 -6.12 -8.40 -5.70
CA VAL A 210 -5.75 -9.79 -5.44
C VAL A 210 -4.27 -10.05 -5.78
N VAL A 211 -3.78 -9.53 -6.90
CA VAL A 211 -2.37 -9.64 -7.26
C VAL A 211 -1.49 -8.83 -6.29
N HIS A 212 -1.94 -7.66 -5.84
CA HIS A 212 -1.24 -6.89 -4.81
C HIS A 212 -1.14 -7.66 -3.48
N LEU A 213 -2.20 -8.33 -3.05
CA LEU A 213 -2.19 -9.22 -1.87
C LEU A 213 -1.14 -10.33 -2.00
N ALA A 214 -1.12 -11.02 -3.16
CA ALA A 214 -0.13 -12.07 -3.42
C ALA A 214 1.31 -11.52 -3.40
N LEU A 215 1.57 -10.40 -4.08
CA LEU A 215 2.89 -9.79 -4.16
C LEU A 215 3.42 -9.31 -2.80
N ASN A 216 2.56 -8.76 -1.95
CA ASN A 216 2.97 -8.31 -0.61
C ASN A 216 3.15 -9.48 0.37
N THR A 217 2.38 -10.56 0.21
CA THR A 217 2.57 -11.79 0.99
C THR A 217 3.93 -12.44 0.69
N GLN A 218 4.36 -12.43 -0.58
CA GLN A 218 5.64 -13.01 -1.00
C GLN A 218 6.87 -12.39 -0.30
N ILE A 219 6.83 -11.11 0.08
CA ILE A 219 7.97 -10.42 0.72
C ILE A 219 8.24 -10.91 2.15
N GLY A 220 7.22 -11.44 2.83
CA GLY A 220 7.35 -12.04 4.16
C GLY A 220 7.87 -13.48 4.13
N LEU A 221 8.01 -14.07 2.94
CA LEU A 221 8.46 -15.45 2.75
C LEU A 221 9.97 -15.47 2.48
N PRO A 222 10.76 -16.27 3.21
CA PRO A 222 12.06 -16.71 2.71
C PRO A 222 11.88 -17.37 1.32
N ASP A 223 12.90 -17.33 0.47
CA ASP A 223 13.00 -18.17 -0.74
C ASP A 223 13.05 -19.66 -0.31
N ALA A 224 11.92 -20.17 0.19
CA ALA A 224 11.73 -21.57 0.51
C ALA A 224 11.35 -22.26 -0.79
N GLN A 225 12.12 -23.30 -1.15
CA GLN A 225 11.71 -24.25 -2.16
C GLN A 225 10.34 -24.80 -1.75
N TYR A 226 9.32 -24.53 -2.57
CA TYR A 226 8.00 -25.07 -2.36
C TYR A 226 8.11 -26.60 -2.33
N PRO A 227 7.67 -27.28 -1.27
CA PRO A 227 7.56 -28.73 -1.31
C PRO A 227 6.63 -29.10 -2.47
N ASP A 228 7.00 -30.13 -3.24
CA ASP A 228 6.15 -30.68 -4.30
C ASP A 228 4.74 -30.94 -3.75
N ASP A 229 3.76 -30.21 -4.27
CA ASP A 229 2.35 -30.26 -3.86
C ASP A 229 1.73 -31.60 -4.30
N THR A 230 1.95 -32.62 -3.48
CA THR A 230 1.25 -33.90 -3.56
C THR A 230 0.05 -33.86 -2.63
N GLY A 231 -1.01 -33.18 -3.05
CA GLY A 231 -2.38 -33.53 -2.63
C GLY A 231 -3.13 -32.54 -1.74
N SER A 232 -2.71 -31.28 -1.59
CA SER A 232 -3.52 -30.32 -0.84
C SER A 232 -4.69 -29.79 -1.69
N PRO A 233 -5.93 -29.70 -1.16
CA PRO A 233 -7.06 -29.19 -1.92
C PRO A 233 -6.78 -27.79 -2.47
N THR A 234 -7.24 -27.54 -3.71
CA THR A 234 -7.02 -26.27 -4.41
C THR A 234 -7.73 -25.10 -3.70
N LEU A 235 -7.08 -24.52 -2.68
CA LEU A 235 -7.55 -23.32 -1.97
C LEU A 235 -7.82 -22.18 -2.96
N ARG A 236 -9.07 -21.73 -3.00
CA ARG A 236 -9.53 -20.61 -3.82
C ARG A 236 -9.41 -19.33 -2.99
N LEU A 237 -9.35 -18.19 -3.68
CA LEU A 237 -9.43 -16.88 -3.02
C LEU A 237 -10.70 -16.75 -2.15
N SER A 238 -11.82 -17.31 -2.62
CA SER A 238 -13.07 -17.32 -1.87
C SER A 238 -12.93 -17.99 -0.51
N ASP A 239 -12.10 -19.01 -0.40
CA ASP A 239 -11.93 -19.79 0.84
C ASP A 239 -11.18 -18.92 1.88
N LEU A 240 -10.11 -18.25 1.46
CA LEU A 240 -9.37 -17.27 2.27
C LEU A 240 -10.25 -16.12 2.78
N LEU A 241 -11.09 -15.57 1.89
CA LEU A 241 -11.96 -14.45 2.22
C LEU A 241 -13.19 -14.84 3.04
N SER A 242 -13.54 -16.13 3.06
CA SER A 242 -14.70 -16.64 3.79
C SER A 242 -14.46 -16.79 5.29
N GLY A 243 -13.21 -16.65 5.76
CA GLY A 243 -12.85 -16.70 7.17
C GLY A 243 -13.67 -15.72 8.02
N PRO A 244 -14.16 -16.11 9.22
CA PRO A 244 -15.07 -15.30 10.02
C PRO A 244 -14.47 -13.95 10.45
N ALA A 245 -13.15 -13.91 10.68
CA ALA A 245 -12.43 -12.68 11.01
C ALA A 245 -12.44 -11.70 9.84
N VAL A 246 -12.09 -12.16 8.62
CA VAL A 246 -12.11 -11.36 7.40
C VAL A 246 -13.52 -10.84 7.10
N ARG A 247 -14.54 -11.70 7.17
CA ARG A 247 -15.93 -11.29 6.92
C ARG A 247 -16.44 -10.27 7.94
N THR A 248 -16.02 -10.38 9.21
CA THR A 248 -16.41 -9.42 10.26
C THR A 248 -15.76 -8.07 10.02
N TRP A 249 -14.44 -8.06 9.80
CA TRP A 249 -13.71 -6.85 9.41
C TRP A 249 -14.33 -6.17 8.17
N ALA A 250 -14.65 -6.93 7.13
CA ALA A 250 -15.20 -6.39 5.89
C ALA A 250 -16.59 -5.77 6.11
N ARG A 251 -17.45 -6.44 6.90
CA ARG A 251 -18.78 -5.92 7.29
C ARG A 251 -18.65 -4.66 8.13
N ASP A 252 -17.72 -4.64 9.10
CA ASP A 252 -17.52 -3.49 9.98
C ASP A 252 -16.96 -2.29 9.23
N LEU A 253 -16.05 -2.50 8.26
CA LEU A 253 -15.51 -1.44 7.41
C LEU A 253 -16.59 -0.86 6.50
N LEU A 254 -17.26 -1.71 5.71
CA LEU A 254 -18.27 -1.27 4.74
C LEU A 254 -19.55 -0.77 5.42
N GLY A 255 -19.89 -1.30 6.59
CA GLY A 255 -21.06 -0.89 7.37
C GLY A 255 -21.02 0.56 7.84
N ARG A 256 -19.82 1.17 7.92
CA ARG A 256 -19.68 2.61 8.20
C ARG A 256 -20.36 3.50 7.15
N LEU A 257 -20.49 2.99 5.92
CA LEU A 257 -21.13 3.70 4.82
C LEU A 257 -22.66 3.56 4.81
N ASP A 258 -23.22 2.60 5.54
CA ASP A 258 -24.65 2.27 5.48
C ASP A 258 -25.53 3.33 6.14
N ALA A 259 -24.96 4.20 6.99
CA ALA A 259 -25.68 5.31 7.63
C ALA A 259 -25.99 6.47 6.67
N ASP A 260 -25.31 6.56 5.52
CA ASP A 260 -25.51 7.63 4.56
C ASP A 260 -26.65 7.28 3.59
N ALA A 261 -27.73 8.09 3.63
CA ALA A 261 -28.92 7.91 2.80
C ALA A 261 -28.64 7.95 1.29
N ARG A 262 -27.51 8.54 0.85
CA ARG A 262 -27.07 8.56 -0.55
C ARG A 262 -26.54 7.20 -1.03
N ASN A 263 -26.34 6.25 -0.11
CA ASN A 263 -25.80 4.92 -0.35
C ASN A 263 -24.45 4.93 -1.10
N PRO A 264 -23.41 5.57 -0.52
CA PRO A 264 -22.09 5.63 -1.13
C PRO A 264 -21.48 4.24 -1.33
N ARG A 265 -21.87 3.23 -0.53
CA ARG A 265 -21.46 1.83 -0.71
C ARG A 265 -21.87 1.28 -2.08
N ARG A 266 -23.11 1.51 -2.52
CA ARG A 266 -23.57 1.11 -3.86
C ARG A 266 -22.76 1.82 -4.94
N THR A 267 -22.56 3.12 -4.81
CA THR A 267 -21.77 3.90 -5.78
C THR A 267 -20.34 3.40 -5.87
N LEU A 268 -19.73 3.12 -4.72
CA LEU A 268 -18.36 2.64 -4.62
C LEU A 268 -18.19 1.27 -5.26
N ARG A 269 -19.09 0.33 -4.96
CA ARG A 269 -19.11 -0.99 -5.61
C ARG A 269 -19.17 -0.86 -7.14
N THR A 270 -20.11 -0.07 -7.67
CA THR A 270 -20.23 0.12 -9.12
C THR A 270 -19.03 0.83 -9.74
N TRP A 271 -18.43 1.78 -9.00
CA TRP A 271 -17.19 2.44 -9.42
C TRP A 271 -16.01 1.48 -9.48
N ILE A 272 -15.89 0.56 -8.51
CA ILE A 272 -14.89 -0.51 -8.52
C ILE A 272 -15.09 -1.44 -9.71
N THR A 273 -16.32 -1.93 -9.94
CA THR A 273 -16.65 -2.77 -11.12
C THR A 273 -16.35 -2.06 -12.43
N ALA A 274 -16.49 -0.74 -12.47
CA ALA A 274 -16.16 0.08 -13.64
C ALA A 274 -14.65 0.34 -13.81
N GLY A 275 -13.78 -0.26 -12.99
CA GLY A 275 -12.32 -0.09 -13.03
C GLY A 275 -11.84 1.24 -12.45
N GLY A 276 -12.61 1.82 -11.52
CA GLY A 276 -12.32 3.15 -10.96
C GLY A 276 -12.68 4.31 -11.89
N ASN A 277 -13.47 4.06 -12.94
CA ASN A 277 -13.88 5.07 -13.92
C ASN A 277 -15.22 5.71 -13.52
N ALA A 278 -15.21 7.01 -13.20
CA ALA A 278 -16.39 7.73 -12.73
C ALA A 278 -17.47 7.89 -13.81
N GLU A 279 -17.07 8.07 -15.07
CA GLU A 279 -17.97 8.24 -16.21
C GLU A 279 -18.74 6.97 -16.50
N ARG A 280 -18.06 5.83 -16.56
CA ARG A 280 -18.66 4.51 -16.76
C ARG A 280 -19.56 4.13 -15.58
N ALA A 281 -19.12 4.38 -14.35
CA ALA A 281 -19.95 4.15 -13.17
C ALA A 281 -21.22 5.01 -13.18
N ALA A 282 -21.10 6.27 -13.57
CA ALA A 282 -22.23 7.20 -13.71
C ALA A 282 -23.24 6.74 -14.75
N GLN A 283 -22.79 6.22 -15.89
CA GLN A 283 -23.67 5.62 -16.90
C GLN A 283 -24.46 4.43 -16.33
N ILE A 284 -23.80 3.54 -15.59
CA ILE A 284 -24.45 2.37 -14.96
C ILE A 284 -25.45 2.79 -13.88
N LEU A 285 -25.11 3.84 -13.11
CA LEU A 285 -25.95 4.33 -11.99
C LEU A 285 -27.05 5.31 -12.42
N GLY A 286 -27.02 5.80 -13.66
CA GLY A 286 -27.96 6.81 -14.16
C GLY A 286 -27.79 8.17 -13.47
N MET A 287 -26.56 8.55 -13.10
CA MET A 287 -26.24 9.79 -12.39
C MET A 287 -25.16 10.60 -13.13
N HIS A 288 -24.86 11.80 -12.65
CA HIS A 288 -23.78 12.61 -13.21
C HIS A 288 -22.40 12.10 -12.73
N PRO A 289 -21.34 12.07 -13.56
CA PRO A 289 -19.99 11.63 -13.17
C PRO A 289 -19.42 12.37 -11.96
N GLN A 290 -19.75 13.66 -11.82
CA GLN A 290 -19.34 14.45 -10.66
C GLN A 290 -19.91 13.90 -9.35
N THR A 291 -21.17 13.46 -9.34
CA THR A 291 -21.80 12.90 -8.15
C THR A 291 -21.14 11.58 -7.73
N VAL A 292 -20.68 10.77 -8.69
CA VAL A 292 -19.88 9.56 -8.39
C VAL A 292 -18.58 9.95 -7.67
N ARG A 293 -17.85 10.95 -8.20
CA ARG A 293 -16.61 11.43 -7.58
C ARG A 293 -16.84 11.99 -6.18
N GLU A 294 -17.93 12.70 -5.97
CA GLU A 294 -18.33 13.23 -4.67
C GLU A 294 -18.64 12.10 -3.68
N HIS A 295 -19.38 11.07 -4.09
CA HIS A 295 -19.66 9.91 -3.25
C HIS A 295 -18.36 9.17 -2.88
N VAL A 296 -17.48 8.89 -3.84
CA VAL A 296 -16.19 8.23 -3.58
C VAL A 296 -15.34 9.07 -2.64
N ARG A 297 -15.23 10.38 -2.86
CA ARG A 297 -14.50 11.30 -1.97
C ARG A 297 -15.11 11.36 -0.57
N SER A 298 -16.44 11.35 -0.46
CA SER A 298 -17.12 11.37 0.84
C SER A 298 -16.96 10.07 1.64
N ALA A 299 -16.67 8.95 0.96
CA ALA A 299 -16.40 7.68 1.62
C ALA A 299 -15.01 7.63 2.27
N GLU A 300 -14.02 8.38 1.74
CA GLU A 300 -12.65 8.38 2.25
C GLU A 300 -12.54 8.70 3.76
N PRO A 301 -13.13 9.79 4.30
CA PRO A 301 -13.10 10.08 5.74
C PRO A 301 -13.86 9.05 6.58
N VAL A 302 -14.95 8.49 6.05
CA VAL A 302 -15.80 7.52 6.78
C VAL A 302 -15.09 6.18 6.93
N LEU A 303 -14.39 5.75 5.88
CA LEU A 303 -13.59 4.54 5.87
C LEU A 303 -12.19 4.75 6.47
N GLU A 304 -11.74 6.00 6.57
CA GLU A 304 -10.35 6.38 6.81
C GLU A 304 -9.41 5.74 5.77
N ARG A 305 -9.77 5.85 4.48
CA ARG A 305 -9.06 5.24 3.33
C ARG A 305 -8.94 6.23 2.18
N GLN A 306 -7.75 6.40 1.62
CA GLN A 306 -7.57 7.15 0.39
C GLN A 306 -7.88 6.28 -0.83
N LEU A 307 -9.07 6.45 -1.40
CA LEU A 307 -9.55 5.66 -2.53
C LEU A 307 -9.08 6.26 -3.86
N LEU A 308 -9.04 7.59 -3.94
CA LEU A 308 -8.68 8.32 -5.16
C LEU A 308 -7.17 8.35 -5.42
N ALA A 309 -6.36 8.15 -4.38
CA ALA A 309 -4.91 8.01 -4.51
C ALA A 309 -4.50 6.68 -5.17
N ALA A 310 -5.42 5.72 -5.29
CA ALA A 310 -5.16 4.32 -5.63
C ALA A 310 -4.17 3.64 -4.68
N GLY A 311 -3.85 2.36 -4.92
CA GLY A 311 -2.92 1.59 -4.09
C GLY A 311 -3.59 0.84 -2.94
N THR A 312 -2.83 0.58 -1.86
CA THR A 312 -3.23 -0.32 -0.78
C THR A 312 -4.60 -0.02 -0.17
N ASP A 313 -4.90 1.25 0.12
CA ASP A 313 -6.17 1.67 0.74
C ASP A 313 -7.39 1.31 -0.12
N LEU A 314 -7.29 1.52 -1.43
CA LEU A 314 -8.31 1.10 -2.38
C LEU A 314 -8.45 -0.42 -2.41
N TYR A 315 -7.33 -1.15 -2.46
CA TYR A 315 -7.34 -2.61 -2.53
C TYR A 315 -7.92 -3.27 -1.28
N GLU A 316 -7.72 -2.71 -0.09
CA GLU A 316 -8.41 -3.18 1.12
C GLU A 316 -9.93 -3.08 0.97
N VAL A 317 -10.44 -1.98 0.42
CA VAL A 317 -11.89 -1.81 0.22
C VAL A 317 -12.43 -2.75 -0.85
N VAL A 318 -11.65 -3.03 -1.90
CA VAL A 318 -11.98 -4.06 -2.90
C VAL A 318 -12.04 -5.45 -2.25
N LEU A 319 -11.05 -5.81 -1.44
CA LEU A 319 -11.03 -7.09 -0.69
C LEU A 319 -12.22 -7.20 0.28
N ALA A 320 -12.61 -6.10 0.92
CA ALA A 320 -13.79 -6.08 1.78
C ALA A 320 -15.08 -6.37 0.99
N HIS A 321 -15.24 -5.75 -0.18
CA HIS A 321 -16.38 -6.03 -1.06
C HIS A 321 -16.39 -7.48 -1.56
N LEU A 322 -15.23 -8.06 -1.90
CA LEU A 322 -15.11 -9.47 -2.25
C LEU A 322 -15.51 -10.39 -1.06
N ALA A 323 -15.05 -10.09 0.15
CA ALA A 323 -15.33 -10.90 1.34
C ALA A 323 -16.80 -10.90 1.78
N VAL A 324 -17.54 -9.82 1.51
CA VAL A 324 -18.99 -9.77 1.76
C VAL A 324 -19.82 -10.28 0.58
N GLY A 325 -19.19 -10.62 -0.56
CA GLY A 325 -19.87 -11.06 -1.77
C GLY A 325 -20.55 -9.95 -2.57
N ASP A 326 -20.12 -8.69 -2.38
CA ASP A 326 -20.59 -7.55 -3.18
C ASP A 326 -19.93 -7.53 -4.58
N LEU A 327 -18.75 -8.12 -4.72
CA LEU A 327 -18.02 -8.25 -5.97
C LEU A 327 -17.71 -9.72 -6.24
N ASP A 328 -17.67 -10.09 -7.52
CA ASP A 328 -17.25 -11.42 -7.93
C ASP A 328 -15.71 -11.54 -7.85
N PRO A 329 -15.18 -12.68 -7.35
CA PRO A 329 -13.75 -12.92 -7.35
C PRO A 329 -13.22 -12.99 -8.78
N PRO A 330 -12.04 -12.40 -9.07
CA PRO A 330 -11.48 -12.44 -10.40
C PRO A 330 -11.08 -13.86 -10.78
N VAL A 331 -11.25 -14.19 -12.06
CA VAL A 331 -10.76 -15.46 -12.60
C VAL A 331 -9.27 -15.33 -12.87
N LEU A 332 -8.45 -15.79 -11.94
CA LEU A 332 -7.02 -16.01 -12.18
C LEU A 332 -6.88 -17.36 -12.88
N ARG A 333 -6.31 -17.38 -14.10
CA ARG A 333 -6.16 -18.65 -14.85
C ARG A 333 -5.36 -19.65 -14.02
N ARG A 334 -5.85 -20.89 -14.00
CA ARG A 334 -5.08 -22.01 -13.46
C ARG A 334 -3.87 -22.25 -14.38
N PRO A 335 -2.66 -22.47 -13.82
CA PRO A 335 -1.65 -23.18 -14.59
C PRO A 335 -2.18 -24.60 -14.82
N ASP A 336 -2.33 -24.97 -16.09
CA ASP A 336 -2.49 -26.38 -16.50
C ASP A 336 -1.23 -27.19 -16.10
#